data_AF-A0A538FRB6-F1
#
_entry.id   AF-A0A538FRB6-F1
#
_cell.length_a   1.000
_cell.length_b   1.000
_cell.length_c   1.000
_cell.angle_alpha   90.00
_cell.angle_beta   90.00
_cell.angle_gamma   90.00
#
_symmetry.space_group_name_H-M   'P 1'
#
loop_
_entity.id
_entity.type
_entity.pdbx_description
1 polymer ?
#
loop_
_entity_poly.entity_id
_entity_poly.type
_entity_poly.pdbx_seq_one_letter_code
_entity_poly.pdbx_strand_id
1 'polypeptide(L)' 'MEFAVRALRGWAVPYVVPVAAAARVFDPAGRIQDESIELQLTTLGREVVRVAERFAADASLHRETECARAAATVATVGQG' A
#
# COMPACT_ATOMS: atom_id res chain seq x y z
N MET A 1 1.07 7.05 -9.67
CA MET A 1 0.27 6.81 -8.44
C MET A 1 1.08 7.03 -7.16
N GLU A 2 2.38 6.73 -7.15
CA GLU A 2 3.26 6.90 -5.98
C GLU A 2 3.16 8.28 -5.31
N PHE A 3 3.07 9.36 -6.10
CA PHE A 3 2.89 10.73 -5.57
C PHE A 3 1.65 10.87 -4.68
N ALA A 4 0.49 10.38 -5.13
CA ALA A 4 -0.75 10.47 -4.37
C ALA A 4 -0.68 9.63 -3.08
N VAL A 5 -0.11 8.42 -3.16
CA VAL A 5 0.07 7.54 -2.01
C VAL A 5 0.98 8.17 -0.97
N ARG A 6 2.12 8.74 -1.39
CA ARG A 6 3.05 9.43 -0.48
C ARG A 6 2.45 10.70 0.13
N ALA A 7 1.68 11.48 -0.63
CA ALA A 7 1.01 12.68 -0.10
C ALA A 7 0.04 12.33 1.04
N LEU A 8 -0.60 11.17 0.97
CA LEU A 8 -1.46 10.63 2.01
C LEU A 8 -0.71 9.85 3.10
N ARG A 9 0.64 9.92 3.12
CA ARG A 9 1.51 9.15 4.03
C ARG A 9 1.29 7.63 3.96
N GLY A 10 0.73 7.15 2.85
CA GLY A 10 0.49 5.74 2.59
C GLY A 10 1.75 5.04 2.09
N TRP A 11 1.67 3.71 2.03
CA TRP A 11 2.69 2.86 1.45
C TRP A 11 2.13 2.15 0.21
N ALA A 12 2.88 2.18 -0.89
CA ALA A 12 2.46 1.53 -2.13
C ALA A 12 2.98 0.09 -2.16
N VAL A 13 2.07 -0.87 -2.30
CA VAL A 13 2.44 -2.27 -2.56
C VAL A 13 3.20 -2.34 -3.90
N PRO A 14 4.41 -2.92 -3.94
CA PRO A 14 5.24 -3.00 -5.15
C PRO A 14 4.76 -4.12 -6.09
N TYR A 15 3.45 -4.24 -6.27
CA TYR A 15 2.80 -5.19 -7.15
C TYR A 15 1.60 -4.50 -7.81
N VAL A 16 1.56 -4.54 -9.14
CA VAL A 16 0.55 -3.84 -9.95
C VAL A 16 -0.03 -4.82 -10.96
N VAL A 17 -1.36 -4.85 -11.05
CA VAL A 17 -2.09 -5.69 -12.01
C VAL A 17 -2.75 -4.78 -13.05
N PRO A 18 -2.25 -4.75 -14.30
CA PRO A 18 -2.92 -4.04 -15.38
C PRO A 18 -4.14 -4.84 -15.86
N VAL A 19 -5.29 -4.17 -16.00
CA VAL A 19 -6.50 -4.77 -16.58
C VAL A 19 -6.72 -4.19 -17.98
N ALA A 20 -6.19 -4.87 -18.99
CA ALA A 20 -6.36 -4.47 -20.38
C ALA A 20 -7.82 -4.64 -20.82
N ALA A 21 -8.34 -3.69 -21.60
CA ALA A 21 -9.71 -3.71 -22.11
C ALA A 21 -10.77 -4.01 -21.01
N ALA A 22 -10.69 -3.31 -19.87
CA ALA A 22 -11.52 -3.56 -18.68
C ALA A 22 -13.02 -3.70 -18.96
N ALA A 23 -13.57 -2.99 -19.96
CA ALA A 23 -14.96 -3.13 -20.39
C ALA A 23 -15.36 -4.55 -20.86
N ARG A 24 -14.39 -5.41 -21.21
CA ARG A 24 -14.59 -6.83 -21.56
C ARG A 24 -14.36 -7.77 -20.38
N VAL A 25 -13.68 -7.29 -19.33
CA VAL A 25 -13.33 -8.08 -18.14
C VAL A 25 -14.46 -8.05 -17.12
N PHE A 26 -15.17 -6.93 -17.00
CA PHE A 26 -16.26 -6.75 -16.06
C PHE A 26 -17.63 -6.81 -16.75
N ASP A 27 -18.59 -7.52 -16.15
CA ASP A 27 -19.99 -7.52 -16.57
C ASP A 27 -20.69 -6.19 -16.17
N PRO A 28 -21.92 -5.92 -16.66
CA PRO A 28 -22.67 -4.72 -16.27
C PRO A 28 -23.01 -4.62 -14.77
N ALA A 29 -22.91 -5.72 -14.03
CA ALA A 29 -23.07 -5.75 -12.57
C ALA A 29 -21.72 -5.58 -11.83
N GLY A 30 -20.61 -5.37 -12.55
CA GLY A 30 -19.28 -5.19 -12.00
C GLY A 30 -18.55 -6.49 -11.63
N ARG A 31 -19.07 -7.66 -12.00
CA ARG A 31 -18.42 -8.95 -11.73
C ARG A 31 -17.32 -9.24 -12.76
N ILE A 32 -16.23 -9.83 -12.30
CA ILE A 32 -15.14 -10.27 -13.18
C ILE A 32 -15.60 -11.51 -13.94
N GLN A 33 -15.38 -11.53 -15.26
CA GLN A 33 -15.64 -12.67 -16.14
C GLN A 33 -14.36 -13.36 -16.63
N ASP A 34 -13.21 -12.71 -16.46
CA ASP A 34 -11.89 -13.24 -16.81
C ASP A 34 -11.21 -13.81 -15.57
N GLU A 35 -11.12 -15.14 -15.51
CA GLU A 35 -10.54 -15.89 -14.37
C GLU A 35 -9.06 -15.54 -14.13
N SER A 36 -8.29 -15.25 -15.19
CA SER A 36 -6.89 -14.86 -15.03
C SER A 36 -6.77 -13.51 -14.34
N ILE A 37 -7.62 -12.54 -14.71
CA ILE A 37 -7.66 -11.23 -14.03
C ILE A 37 -8.16 -11.39 -12.60
N GLU A 38 -9.16 -12.25 -12.36
CA GLU A 38 -9.66 -12.53 -11.01
C GLU A 38 -8.54 -13.05 -10.09
N LEU A 39 -7.74 -14.01 -10.58
CA LEU A 39 -6.61 -14.56 -9.83
C LEU A 39 -5.55 -13.51 -9.51
N GLN A 40 -5.22 -12.65 -10.49
CA GLN A 40 -4.25 -11.57 -10.32
C GLN A 40 -4.73 -10.53 -9.30
N LEU A 41 -5.99 -10.09 -9.40
CA LEU A 41 -6.59 -9.14 -8.47
C LEU A 41 -6.71 -9.73 -7.06
N THR A 42 -7.05 -11.01 -6.94
CA THR A 42 -7.06 -11.73 -5.66
C THR A 42 -5.66 -11.76 -5.04
N THR A 43 -4.63 -12.01 -5.84
CA THR A 43 -3.23 -12.00 -5.39
C THR A 43 -2.81 -10.62 -4.92
N LEU A 44 -3.17 -9.57 -5.66
CA LEU A 44 -2.92 -8.18 -5.25
C LEU A 44 -3.61 -7.86 -3.92
N GLY A 45 -4.88 -8.25 -3.75
CA GLY A 45 -5.61 -8.07 -2.50
C GLY A 45 -4.93 -8.77 -1.31
N ARG A 46 -4.41 -9.99 -1.50
CA ARG A 46 -3.66 -10.71 -0.47
C ARG A 46 -2.38 -9.98 -0.05
N GLU A 47 -1.63 -9.41 -0.99
CA GLU A 47 -0.43 -8.64 -0.65
C GLU A 47 -0.77 -7.34 0.09
N VAL A 48 -1.86 -6.66 -0.27
CA VAL A 48 -2.36 -5.49 0.48
C VAL A 48 -2.69 -5.87 1.92
N VAL A 49 -3.45 -6.95 2.13
CA VAL A 49 -3.81 -7.43 3.47
C VAL A 49 -2.57 -7.79 4.28
N ARG A 50 -1.66 -8.60 3.71
CA ARG A 50 -0.42 -9.00 4.37
C ARG A 50 0.38 -7.80 4.88
N VAL A 51 0.52 -6.77 4.06
CA VAL A 51 1.29 -5.58 4.45
C VAL A 51 0.51 -4.76 5.48
N ALA A 52 -0.79 -4.57 5.30
CA ALA A 52 -1.62 -3.85 6.28
C ALA A 52 -1.55 -4.50 7.67
N GLU A 53 -1.64 -5.83 7.76
CA GLU A 53 -1.47 -6.58 9.01
C GLU A 53 -0.10 -6.33 9.65
N ARG A 54 0.96 -6.30 8.85
CA ARG A 54 2.32 -6.01 9.34
C ARG A 54 2.44 -4.60 9.91
N PHE A 55 1.87 -3.59 9.24
CA PHE A 55 1.84 -2.21 9.73
C PHE A 55 0.97 -2.05 10.98
N ALA A 56 -0.12 -2.81 11.08
CA ALA A 56 -0.97 -2.81 12.27
C ALA A 56 -0.28 -3.45 13.48
N ALA A 57 0.54 -4.47 13.26
CA ALA A 57 1.27 -5.17 14.32
C ALA A 57 2.53 -4.43 14.81
N ASP A 58 3.16 -3.61 13.96
CA ASP A 58 4.42 -2.95 14.27
C ASP A 58 4.37 -1.44 13.97
N ALA A 59 4.12 -0.64 15.01
CA ALA A 59 4.06 0.81 14.94
C ALA A 59 5.39 1.47 14.53
N SER A 60 6.53 0.77 14.63
CA SER A 60 7.82 1.30 14.17
C SER A 60 7.89 1.39 12.63
N LEU A 61 7.08 0.59 11.93
CA LEU A 61 6.99 0.63 10.47
C LEU A 61 6.24 1.87 9.97
N HIS A 62 5.55 2.60 10.85
CA HIS A 62 4.90 3.84 10.48
C HIS A 62 5.93 4.97 10.32
N ARG A 63 5.95 5.62 9.15
CA ARG A 63 6.93 6.67 8.83
C ARG A 63 6.93 7.81 9.86
N GLU A 64 5.79 8.14 10.43
CA GLU A 64 5.68 9.16 11.48
C GLU A 64 6.48 8.80 12.73
N THR A 65 6.46 7.52 13.14
CA THR A 65 7.23 7.04 14.29
C THR A 65 8.74 7.20 14.08
N GLU A 66 9.24 6.81 12.91
CA GLU A 66 10.65 6.99 12.53
C GLU A 66 11.04 8.49 12.50
N CYS A 67 10.21 9.33 11.88
CA CYS A 67 10.44 10.78 11.85
C CYS A 67 10.47 11.39 13.26
N ALA A 68 9.55 11.00 14.14
CA ALA A 68 9.52 11.47 15.52
C ALA A 68 10.77 11.05 16.30
N ARG A 69 11.22 9.79 16.13
CA ARG A 69 12.45 9.28 16.75
C ARG A 69 13.70 10.03 16.27
N ALA A 70 13.80 10.29 14.96
CA ALA A 70 14.89 11.05 14.38
C ALA A 70 14.92 12.49 14.92
N ALA A 71 13.76 13.16 14.98
CA ALA A 71 13.63 14.50 15.52
C ALA A 71 14.05 14.57 17.00
N ALA A 72 13.61 13.61 17.82
CA ALA A 72 14.02 13.51 19.22
C ALA A 72 15.54 13.35 19.37
N THR A 73 16.15 12.50 18.54
CA THR A 73 17.60 12.27 18.54
C THR A 73 18.36 13.56 18.24
N VAL A 74 17.98 14.28 17.17
CA VAL A 74 18.63 15.55 16.80
C VAL A 74 18.47 16.60 17.89
N ALA A 75 17.30 16.69 18.52
CA ALA A 75 17.06 17.65 19.60
C ALA A 75 17.98 17.42 20.81
N THR A 76 18.27 16.16 21.15
CA THR A 76 19.19 15.84 22.27
C THR A 76 20.65 16.17 21.97
N VAL A 77 21.09 16.04 20.71
CA VAL A 77 22.47 16.36 20.30
C VAL A 77 22.68 17.88 20.19
N GLY A 78 21.66 18.64 19.80
CA GLY A 78 21.74 20.10 19.68
C GLY A 78 21.67 20.87 21.01
N GLN A 79 21.48 20.17 22.13
CA GLN A 79 21.44 20.76 23.49
C GLN A 79 22.77 20.61 24.26
N GLY A 80 23.79 19.99 23.66
CA GLY A 80 25.13 19.80 24.22
C GLY A 80 26.17 20.75 23.66
#